data_AF-A0A429YZE4-F1
#
_entry.id   AF-A0A429YZE4-F1
#
_cell.length_a   1.000
_cell.length_b   1.000
_cell.length_c   1.000
_cell.angle_alpha   90.00
_cell.angle_beta   90.00
_cell.angle_gamma   90.00
#
_symmetry.space_group_name_H-M   'P 1'
#
loop_
_entity.id
_entity.type
_entity.pdbx_description
1 polymer ?
#
loop_
_entity_poly.entity_id
_entity_poly.type
_entity_poly.pdbx_seq_one_letter_code
_entity_poly.pdbx_strand_id
1 'polypeptide(L)' 'MNKVVRENYPASKLPAELREGIAIGASVRVTIEEEERIPLGREALLKSLRAARENAPGVTMDEAVARIRELRDEWER' A
#
# COMPACT_ATOMS: atom_id res chain seq x y z
N MET A 1 -2.31 -15.58 -1.06
CA MET A 1 -1.44 -16.64 -0.50
C MET A 1 -0.53 -17.20 -1.59
N ASN A 2 0.51 -16.45 -1.93
CA ASN A 2 1.59 -16.94 -2.78
C ASN A 2 2.88 -16.93 -1.95
N LYS A 3 3.56 -18.07 -1.91
CA LYS A 3 4.86 -18.21 -1.25
C LYS A 3 5.89 -18.59 -2.30
N VAL A 4 6.90 -17.74 -2.46
CA VAL A 4 8.02 -18.02 -3.36
C VAL A 4 9.28 -18.21 -2.52
N VAL A 5 9.81 -19.43 -2.55
CA VAL A 5 11.09 -19.77 -1.93
C VAL A 5 12.12 -19.92 -3.03
N ARG A 6 13.18 -19.11 -2.98
CA ARG A 6 14.34 -19.24 -3.86
C ARG A 6 15.56 -19.63 -3.05
N GLU A 7 16.10 -20.79 -3.35
CA GLU A 7 17.34 -21.29 -2.77
C GLU A 7 18.52 -20.88 -3.65
N ASN A 8 19.68 -20.65 -3.03
CA ASN A 8 20.92 -20.25 -3.70
C ASN A 8 20.80 -18.97 -4.55
N TYR A 9 20.02 -18.00 -4.08
CA TYR A 9 19.95 -16.70 -4.75
C TYR A 9 21.24 -15.93 -4.48
N PRO A 10 21.89 -15.35 -5.51
CA PRO A 10 23.14 -14.63 -5.32
C PRO A 10 22.91 -13.33 -4.54
N ALA A 11 23.71 -13.10 -3.49
CA ALA A 11 23.64 -11.88 -2.67
C ALA A 11 23.83 -10.58 -3.47
N SER A 12 24.51 -10.65 -4.63
CA SER A 12 24.67 -9.54 -5.57
C SER A 12 23.36 -9.04 -6.21
N LYS A 13 22.28 -9.82 -6.16
CA LYS A 13 20.97 -9.42 -6.69
C LYS A 13 19.96 -9.00 -5.61
N LEU A 14 20.37 -8.96 -4.34
CA LEU A 14 19.55 -8.40 -3.25
C LEU A 14 19.62 -6.86 -3.23
N PRO A 15 18.56 -6.13 -2.84
CA PRO A 15 18.64 -4.70 -2.53
C PRO A 15 19.74 -4.41 -1.48
N ALA A 16 20.37 -3.24 -1.56
CA ALA A 16 21.50 -2.88 -0.69
C ALA A 16 21.13 -2.89 0.80
N GLU A 17 19.90 -2.48 1.12
CA GLU A 17 19.28 -2.50 2.46
C GLU A 17 19.16 -3.90 3.08
N LEU A 18 18.99 -4.95 2.26
CA LEU A 18 18.93 -6.35 2.72
C LEU A 18 20.29 -7.07 2.57
N ARG A 19 21.30 -6.38 2.04
CA ARG A 19 22.65 -6.91 1.80
C ARG A 19 23.62 -6.59 2.94
N GLU A 20 23.23 -5.78 3.92
CA GLU A 20 24.09 -5.46 5.06
C GLU A 20 24.53 -6.75 5.79
N GLY A 21 25.85 -6.94 5.89
CA GLY A 21 26.45 -8.09 6.57
C GLY A 21 26.60 -9.38 5.74
N ILE A 22 26.22 -9.39 4.45
CA ILE A 22 26.32 -10.58 3.58
C ILE A 22 27.42 -10.39 2.54
N ALA A 23 28.36 -11.34 2.45
CA ALA A 23 29.39 -11.34 1.41
C ALA A 23 28.76 -11.44 0.01
N ILE A 24 29.25 -10.64 -0.96
CA ILE A 24 28.71 -10.54 -2.33
C ILE A 24 28.66 -11.90 -3.06
N GLY A 25 29.56 -12.82 -2.72
CA GLY A 25 29.63 -14.17 -3.29
C GLY A 25 28.84 -15.25 -2.53
N ALA A 26 28.12 -14.89 -1.47
CA ALA A 26 27.34 -15.86 -0.70
C ALA A 26 26.02 -16.20 -1.40
N SER A 27 25.64 -17.47 -1.31
CA SER A 27 24.32 -17.96 -1.65
C SER A 27 23.37 -17.70 -0.48
N VAL A 28 22.27 -17.00 -0.72
CA VAL A 28 21.23 -16.74 0.29
C VAL A 28 19.94 -17.47 -0.05
N ARG A 29 19.14 -17.76 0.99
CA ARG A 29 17.76 -18.24 0.83
C ARG A 29 16.83 -17.04 0.95
N VAL A 30 16.07 -16.74 -0.11
CA VAL A 30 15.09 -15.65 -0.13
C VAL A 30 13.69 -16.25 -0.04
N THR A 31 12.97 -15.85 1.00
CA THR A 31 11.56 -16.21 1.21
C THR A 31 10.73 -14.95 1.01
N ILE A 32 9.89 -14.94 -0.04
CA ILE A 32 8.95 -13.84 -0.31
C ILE A 32 7.57 -14.34 0.09
N GLU A 33 7.01 -13.69 1.11
CA GLU A 33 5.66 -13.95 1.62
C GLU A 33 4.82 -12.69 1.40
N GLU A 34 3.72 -12.85 0.67
CA GLU A 34 2.71 -11.80 0.54
C GLU A 34 1.91 -11.76 1.84
N GLU A 35 2.02 -10.66 2.59
CA GLU A 35 1.18 -10.45 3.78
C GLU A 35 -0.28 -10.49 3.35
N GLU A 36 -1.06 -11.36 4.01
CA GLU A 36 -2.51 -11.32 3.84
C GLU A 36 -3.00 -9.95 4.27
N ARG A 37 -3.52 -9.19 3.32
CA ARG A 37 -4.47 -8.12 3.63
C ARG A 37 -5.71 -8.79 4.21
N ILE A 38 -5.70 -9.03 5.51
CA ILE A 38 -6.88 -9.46 6.25
C ILE A 38 -7.92 -8.35 6.02
N PRO A 39 -9.03 -8.64 5.30
CA PRO A 39 -10.07 -7.65 5.11
C PRO A 39 -10.53 -7.19 6.48
N LEU A 40 -10.70 -5.89 6.68
CA LEU A 40 -11.25 -5.38 7.93
C LEU A 40 -12.55 -6.13 8.21
N GLY A 41 -12.62 -6.82 9.35
CA GLY A 41 -13.87 -7.41 9.81
C GLY A 41 -14.97 -6.34 9.85
N ARG A 42 -16.22 -6.74 9.65
CA ARG A 42 -17.37 -5.81 9.55
C ARG A 42 -17.37 -4.72 10.63
N GLU A 43 -17.03 -5.08 11.87
CA GLU A 43 -16.95 -4.15 12.99
C GLU A 43 -15.82 -3.13 12.85
N ALA A 44 -14.62 -3.59 12.47
CA ALA A 44 -13.47 -2.73 12.22
C ALA A 44 -13.71 -1.76 11.06
N LEU A 45 -14.41 -2.22 10.02
CA LEU A 45 -14.85 -1.38 8.90
C LEU A 45 -15.85 -0.31 9.35
N LEU A 46 -16.84 -0.67 10.16
CA LEU A 46 -17.81 0.31 10.67
C LEU A 46 -17.13 1.35 11.58
N LYS A 47 -16.16 0.92 12.39
CA LYS A 47 -15.36 1.83 13.22
C LYS A 47 -14.54 2.80 12.37
N SER A 48 -13.89 2.32 11.31
CA SER A 48 -13.11 3.19 10.42
C SER A 48 -13.98 4.19 9.66
N LEU A 49 -15.15 3.78 9.19
CA LEU A 49 -16.11 4.67 8.52
C LEU A 49 -16.63 5.77 9.45
N ARG A 50 -16.93 5.44 10.71
CA ARG A 50 -17.35 6.44 11.70
C ARG A 50 -16.24 7.43 12.00
N ALA A 51 -15.03 6.93 12.25
CA ALA A 51 -13.87 7.78 12.49
C ALA A 51 -13.57 8.68 11.28
N ALA A 52 -13.66 8.15 10.06
CA ALA A 52 -13.47 8.94 8.84
C ALA A 52 -14.53 10.06 8.73
N ARG A 53 -15.80 9.77 9.07
CA ARG A 53 -16.87 10.77 9.07
C ARG A 53 -16.66 11.86 10.13
N GLU A 54 -16.24 11.48 11.33
CA GLU A 54 -16.00 12.42 12.43
C GLU A 54 -14.81 13.34 12.16
N ASN A 55 -13.78 12.84 11.47
CA ASN A 55 -12.57 13.60 11.15
C ASN A 55 -12.63 14.25 9.76
N ALA A 56 -13.71 14.06 9.00
CA ALA A 56 -13.84 14.67 7.69
C ALA A 56 -14.04 16.18 7.85
N PRO A 57 -13.23 17.02 7.18
CA PRO A 57 -13.54 18.43 7.10
C PRO A 57 -14.89 18.58 6.39
N GLY A 58 -15.86 19.19 7.07
CA GLY A 58 -17.12 19.54 6.44
C GLY A 58 -16.84 20.48 5.28
N VAL A 59 -17.35 20.15 4.09
CA VAL A 59 -17.32 21.04 2.93
C VAL A 59 -18.66 21.72 2.80
N THR A 60 -18.65 22.99 2.41
CA THR A 60 -19.88 23.70 2.04
C THR A 60 -20.39 23.20 0.70
N MET A 61 -21.68 23.44 0.43
CA MET A 61 -22.28 23.07 -0.85
C MET A 61 -21.57 23.74 -2.04
N ASP A 62 -21.22 25.02 -1.90
CA ASP A 62 -20.60 25.79 -2.97
C ASP A 62 -19.18 25.29 -3.29
N GLU A 63 -18.40 24.93 -2.28
CA GLU A 63 -17.07 24.32 -2.45
C GLU A 63 -17.16 22.94 -3.12
N ALA A 64 -18.13 22.12 -2.71
CA ALA A 64 -18.36 20.82 -3.32
C ALA A 64 -18.73 20.95 -4.81
N VAL A 65 -19.61 21.90 -5.14
CA VAL A 65 -20.00 22.18 -6.53
C VAL A 65 -18.82 22.70 -7.34
N ALA A 66 -18.02 23.62 -6.81
CA ALA A 66 -16.84 24.14 -7.49
C ALA A 66 -15.84 23.02 -7.83
N ARG A 67 -15.53 22.15 -6.85
CA ARG A 67 -14.63 21.01 -7.04
C ARG A 67 -15.12 20.02 -8.10
N ILE A 68 -16.42 19.76 -8.16
CA ILE A 68 -17.01 18.89 -9.19
C ILE A 68 -16.88 19.53 -10.58
N ARG A 69 -17.08 20.85 -10.69
CA ARG A 69 -16.95 21.57 -11.96
C ARG A 69 -15.51 21.54 -12.47
N GLU A 70 -14.53 21.81 -11.62
CA GLU A 70 -13.11 21.70 -11.97
C GLU A 70 -12.75 20.32 -12.50
N LEU A 71 -13.18 19.25 -11.80
CA LEU A 71 -12.94 17.87 -12.24
C LEU A 71 -13.58 17.56 -13.60
N ARG A 72 -14.78 18.09 -13.87
CA ARG A 72 -15.43 17.92 -15.17
C ARG A 72 -14.64 18.65 -16.26
N ASP A 73 -14.26 19.89 -15.99
CA ASP A 73 -13.58 20.73 -16.98
C ASP A 73 -12.17 20.16 -17.30
N GLU A 74 -11.52 19.46 -16.37
CA GLU A 74 -10.30 18.68 -16.61
C GLU A 74 -10.51 17.51 -17.58
N TRP A 75 -11.69 16.88 -17.59
CA TRP A 75 -12.01 15.74 -18.45
C TRP A 75 -12.48 16.15 -19.86
N GLU A 76 -12.95 17.39 -20.02
CA GLU A 76 -13.35 17.95 -21.31
C GLU A 76 -12.15 18.51 -22.12
N ARG A 77 -10.93 18.41 -21.58
CA ARG A 77 -9.67 18.82 -22.23
C ARG A 77 -9.03 17.72 -23.07
#